data_AF-A0A849T3G0-F1
#
_entry.id   AF-A0A849T3G0-F1
#
_cell.length_a   1.000
_cell.length_b   1.000
_cell.length_c   1.000
_cell.angle_alpha   90.00
_cell.angle_beta   90.00
_cell.angle_gamma   90.00
#
_symmetry.space_group_name_H-M   'P 1'
#
loop_
_entity.id
_entity.type
_entity.pdbx_description
1 polymer ?
#
loop_
_entity_poly.entity_id
_entity_poly.type
_entity_poly.pdbx_seq_one_letter_code
_entity_poly.pdbx_strand_id
1 'polypeptide(L)'
;MKWIIKWTVFTYSLYSYGLYAREIILIDNLADPVHGKTLISILNRKYQLPQKLITYNLHKDQCTKGSDAILHLCIKRNGDIDVLKYEQKVLEKMLSVFLESEGQDEI
;
A
#
# COMPACT_ATOMS: atom_id res chain seq x y z
N MET A 1 7.75 -43.34 -30.73
CA MET A 1 7.07 -42.68 -29.59
C MET A 1 7.93 -41.54 -29.03
N LYS A 2 7.95 -40.36 -29.68
CA LYS A 2 8.80 -39.21 -29.27
C LYS A 2 8.13 -37.83 -29.43
N TRP A 3 6.81 -37.76 -29.64
CA TRP A 3 6.14 -36.52 -30.07
C TRP A 3 5.07 -35.97 -29.13
N ILE A 4 4.84 -36.59 -27.96
CA ILE A 4 3.73 -36.18 -27.06
C ILE A 4 4.20 -35.27 -25.90
N ILE A 5 5.51 -35.18 -25.63
CA ILE A 5 6.04 -34.49 -24.44
C ILE A 5 6.21 -32.97 -24.66
N LYS A 6 5.99 -32.44 -25.87
CA LYS A 6 6.17 -31.00 -26.14
C LYS A 6 5.00 -30.10 -25.73
N TRP A 7 3.82 -30.67 -25.43
CA TRP A 7 2.61 -29.87 -25.19
C TRP A 7 2.25 -29.61 -23.73
N THR A 8 2.97 -30.21 -22.77
CA THR A 8 2.71 -29.98 -21.33
C THR A 8 3.56 -28.88 -20.72
N VAL A 9 4.55 -28.35 -21.45
CA VAL A 9 5.40 -27.25 -20.95
C VAL A 9 4.85 -25.88 -21.37
N PHE A 10 3.96 -25.82 -22.37
CA PHE A 10 3.42 -24.55 -22.88
C PHE A 10 2.27 -23.98 -22.03
N THR A 11 1.68 -24.76 -21.12
CA THR A 11 0.49 -24.35 -20.36
C THR A 11 0.77 -23.90 -18.92
N TYR A 12 2.00 -24.04 -18.42
CA TYR A 12 2.33 -23.66 -17.03
C TYR A 12 2.91 -22.26 -16.86
N SER A 13 3.22 -21.53 -17.93
CA SER A 13 3.86 -20.21 -17.83
C SER A 13 2.89 -19.02 -17.84
N LEU A 14 1.57 -19.27 -17.81
CA LEU A 14 0.53 -18.23 -17.70
C LEU A 14 -0.15 -18.24 -16.34
N TYR A 15 0.55 -18.66 -15.28
CA TYR A 15 0.31 -18.07 -13.97
C TYR A 15 0.83 -16.64 -14.03
N SER A 16 0.04 -15.77 -14.67
CA SER A 16 0.00 -14.36 -14.36
C SER A 16 -0.11 -14.27 -12.84
N TYR A 17 1.03 -14.06 -12.18
CA TYR A 17 1.06 -13.32 -10.94
C TYR A 17 0.30 -12.05 -11.28
N GLY A 18 -0.97 -12.00 -10.87
CA GLY A 18 -1.72 -10.78 -10.87
C GLY A 18 -0.83 -9.78 -10.17
N LEU A 19 -0.30 -8.83 -10.94
CA LEU A 19 0.26 -7.59 -10.42
C LEU A 19 -0.93 -6.86 -9.82
N TYR A 20 -1.42 -7.37 -8.68
CA TYR A 20 -2.25 -6.60 -7.79
C TYR A 20 -1.39 -5.40 -7.45
N ALA A 21 -1.85 -4.22 -7.86
CA ALA A 21 -1.25 -2.97 -7.43
C ALA A 21 -1.25 -3.01 -5.91
N ARG A 22 -0.08 -3.34 -5.31
CA ARG A 22 0.07 -3.42 -3.87
C ARG A 22 -0.25 -2.04 -3.33
N GLU A 23 -1.24 -1.94 -2.46
CA GLU A 23 -1.41 -0.76 -1.64
C GLU A 23 -0.12 -0.57 -0.85
N ILE A 24 0.47 0.63 -0.85
CA ILE A 24 1.75 0.84 -0.17
C ILE A 24 1.47 1.30 1.25
N ILE A 25 0.64 2.33 1.40
CA ILE A 25 0.13 2.82 2.68
C ILE A 25 -1.38 2.70 2.68
N LEU A 26 -1.93 1.93 3.61
CA LEU A 26 -3.36 1.84 3.86
C LEU A 26 -3.70 2.55 5.17
N ILE A 27 -4.69 3.44 5.13
CA ILE A 27 -5.24 4.13 6.29
C ILE A 27 -6.72 3.77 6.41
N ASP A 28 -7.04 2.95 7.39
CA ASP A 28 -8.42 2.67 7.77
C ASP A 28 -8.83 3.65 8.88
N ASN A 29 -9.94 4.34 8.71
CA ASN A 29 -10.45 5.29 9.68
C ASN A 29 -11.81 4.84 10.23
N LEU A 30 -11.85 4.61 11.55
CA LEU A 30 -13.08 4.37 12.31
C LEU A 30 -13.57 5.63 13.04
N ALA A 31 -12.76 6.69 13.05
CA ALA A 31 -13.07 7.96 13.68
C ALA A 31 -13.79 8.91 12.71
N ASP A 32 -13.97 10.16 13.16
CA ASP A 32 -14.40 11.23 12.29
C ASP A 32 -13.46 11.39 11.08
N PRO A 33 -13.97 11.66 9.86
CA PRO A 33 -13.16 11.87 8.66
C PRO A 33 -12.06 12.92 8.81
N VAL A 34 -12.19 13.88 9.73
CA VAL A 34 -11.18 14.91 10.01
C VAL A 34 -9.87 14.28 10.51
N HIS A 35 -9.92 13.21 11.30
CA HIS A 35 -8.70 12.54 11.78
C HIS A 35 -7.94 11.90 10.61
N GLY A 36 -8.65 11.22 9.72
CA GLY A 36 -8.09 10.65 8.50
C GLY A 36 -7.42 11.70 7.61
N LYS A 37 -8.12 12.80 7.34
CA LYS A 37 -7.58 13.92 6.55
C LYS A 37 -6.37 14.57 7.21
N THR A 38 -6.37 14.70 8.53
CA THR A 38 -5.24 15.25 9.29
C THR A 38 -4.02 14.35 9.17
N LEU A 39 -4.19 13.04 9.31
CA LEU A 39 -3.10 12.08 9.15
C LEU A 39 -2.51 12.10 7.74
N ILE A 40 -3.35 12.10 6.72
CA ILE A 40 -2.91 12.22 5.32
C ILE A 40 -2.13 13.53 5.10
N SER A 41 -2.63 14.65 5.63
CA SER A 41 -1.94 15.94 5.54
C SER A 41 -0.56 15.90 6.20
N ILE A 42 -0.42 15.26 7.35
CA ILE A 42 0.88 15.07 8.03
C ILE A 42 1.81 14.20 7.17
N LEU A 43 1.31 13.09 6.62
CA LEU A 43 2.09 12.21 5.75
C LEU A 43 2.59 12.95 4.51
N ASN A 44 1.72 13.72 3.86
CA ASN A 44 2.09 14.47 2.66
C ASN A 44 3.06 15.63 2.97
N ARG A 45 2.80 16.41 4.03
CA ARG A 45 3.60 17.62 4.31
C ARG A 45 4.91 17.34 5.04
N LYS A 46 4.88 16.46 6.05
CA LYS A 46 6.03 16.21 6.92
C LYS A 46 6.97 15.16 6.35
N TYR A 47 6.40 14.15 5.69
CA TYR A 47 7.15 13.01 5.16
C TYR A 47 7.23 13.02 3.63
N GLN A 48 6.70 14.06 2.98
CA GLN A 48 6.72 14.22 1.52
C GLN A 48 6.16 12.99 0.79
N LEU A 49 5.20 12.31 1.43
CA LEU A 49 4.60 11.10 0.86
C LEU A 49 3.59 11.49 -0.23
N PRO A 50 3.74 11.01 -1.47
CA PRO A 50 2.81 11.36 -2.51
C PRO A 50 1.47 10.65 -2.29
N GLN A 51 0.38 11.38 -2.53
CA GLN A 51 -1.00 10.91 -2.31
C GLN A 51 -1.29 9.58 -3.03
N LYS A 52 -0.62 9.33 -4.17
CA LYS A 52 -0.74 8.11 -4.97
C LYS A 52 -0.36 6.82 -4.23
N LEU A 53 0.43 6.92 -3.14
CA LEU A 53 0.85 5.76 -2.34
C LEU A 53 -0.10 5.49 -1.17
N ILE A 54 -1.04 6.39 -0.90
CA ILE A 54 -1.91 6.37 0.27
C ILE A 54 -3.33 6.02 -0.15
N THR A 55 -3.77 4.82 0.23
CA THR A 55 -5.19 4.44 0.20
C THR A 55 -5.84 4.85 1.51
N TYR A 56 -6.99 5.52 1.44
CA TYR A 56 -7.77 5.92 2.61
C TYR A 56 -9.16 5.30 2.55
N ASN A 57 -9.51 4.53 3.58
CA ASN A 57 -10.82 3.92 3.74
C ASN A 57 -11.51 4.40 5.01
N LEU A 58 -12.76 4.82 4.88
CA LEU A 58 -13.60 5.15 6.03
C LEU A 58 -14.49 3.94 6.36
N HIS A 59 -14.28 3.35 7.53
CA HIS A 59 -15.02 2.21 8.02
C HIS A 59 -15.92 2.61 9.20
N LYS A 60 -17.06 1.91 9.37
CA LYS A 60 -17.96 2.13 10.51
C LYS A 60 -17.68 1.19 11.68
N ASP A 61 -17.23 -0.04 11.39
CA ASP A 61 -17.25 -1.12 12.37
C ASP A 61 -15.85 -1.56 12.82
N GLN A 62 -14.97 -1.89 11.87
CA GLN A 62 -13.62 -2.37 12.17
C GLN A 62 -12.64 -2.04 11.03
N CYS A 63 -11.36 -1.89 11.38
CA CYS A 63 -10.29 -1.80 10.41
C CYS A 63 -10.06 -3.16 9.74
N THR A 64 -9.61 -3.13 8.49
CA THR A 64 -9.29 -4.31 7.71
C THR A 64 -8.20 -5.12 8.40
N LYS A 65 -8.28 -6.44 8.35
CA LYS A 65 -7.22 -7.34 8.85
C LYS A 65 -6.58 -8.05 7.67
N GLY A 66 -5.27 -8.21 7.70
CA GLY A 66 -4.55 -8.95 6.66
C GLY A 66 -4.45 -8.21 5.32
N SER A 67 -4.33 -6.88 5.34
CA SER A 67 -4.02 -6.12 4.13
C SER A 67 -2.63 -6.49 3.60
N ASP A 68 -2.50 -6.51 2.28
CA ASP A 68 -1.23 -6.61 1.58
C ASP A 68 -0.39 -5.33 1.66
N ALA A 69 -0.90 -4.29 2.32
CA ALA A 69 -0.21 -3.02 2.51
C ALA A 69 1.13 -3.16 3.25
N ILE A 70 2.09 -2.31 2.92
CA ILE A 70 3.42 -2.29 3.56
C ILE A 70 3.35 -1.55 4.89
N LEU A 71 2.57 -0.48 4.91
CA LEU A 71 2.19 0.25 6.11
C LEU A 71 0.66 0.26 6.21
N HIS A 72 0.12 -0.28 7.31
CA HIS A 72 -1.32 -0.26 7.58
C HIS A 72 -1.57 0.46 8.90
N LEU A 73 -2.21 1.61 8.80
CA LEU A 73 -2.61 2.45 9.92
C LEU A 73 -4.12 2.32 10.14
N CYS A 74 -4.52 2.18 11.40
CA CYS A 74 -5.92 2.13 11.81
C CYS A 74 -6.18 3.27 12.79
N ILE A 75 -7.03 4.21 12.41
CA ILE A 75 -7.50 5.28 13.30
C ILE A 75 -8.72 4.76 14.04
N LYS A 76 -8.59 4.58 15.36
CA LYS A 76 -9.66 4.13 16.24
C LYS A 76 -10.70 5.23 16.44
N ARG A 77 -11.89 4.84 16.90
CA ARG A 77 -13.01 5.77 17.19
C ARG A 77 -12.68 6.90 18.17
N ASN A 78 -11.69 6.69 19.06
CA ASN A 78 -11.22 7.70 20.01
C ASN A 78 -10.15 8.65 19.42
N GLY A 79 -9.77 8.47 18.14
CA GLY A 79 -8.74 9.25 17.46
C GLY A 79 -7.32 8.69 17.60
N ASP A 80 -7.12 7.63 18.38
CA ASP A 80 -5.80 6.98 18.49
C ASP A 80 -5.45 6.25 17.19
N ILE A 81 -4.16 6.20 16.88
CA ILE A 81 -3.64 5.54 15.69
C ILE A 81 -2.92 4.26 16.11
N ASP A 82 -3.43 3.13 15.65
CA ASP A 82 -2.76 1.83 15.75
C ASP A 82 -2.02 1.52 14.45
N VAL A 83 -0.82 0.96 14.58
CA VAL A 83 -0.08 0.39 13.45
C VAL A 83 -0.40 -1.09 13.37
N LEU A 84 -1.21 -1.49 12.39
CA LEU A 84 -1.61 -2.89 12.20
C LEU A 84 -0.55 -3.69 11.44
N LYS A 85 0.21 -3.03 10.57
CA LYS A 85 1.32 -3.63 9.81
C LYS A 85 2.38 -2.59 9.50
N TYR A 86 3.65 -2.99 9.62
CA TYR A 86 4.79 -2.14 9.30
C TYR A 86 5.98 -2.99 8.83
N GLU A 87 6.29 -2.91 7.54
CA GLU A 87 7.47 -3.56 6.94
C GLU A 87 8.57 -2.52 6.65
N GLN A 88 9.33 -2.14 7.69
CA GLN A 88 10.34 -1.08 7.65
C GLN A 88 11.27 -1.15 6.43
N LYS A 89 11.90 -2.31 6.20
CA LYS A 89 12.89 -2.50 5.13
C LYS A 89 12.32 -2.27 3.73
N VAL A 90 11.05 -2.60 3.54
CA VAL A 90 10.36 -2.45 2.27
C VAL A 90 9.95 -0.99 2.09
N LEU A 91 9.46 -0.36 3.16
CA LEU A 91 9.06 1.04 3.14
C LEU A 91 10.25 1.96 2.82
N GLU A 92 11.40 1.80 3.48
CA GLU A 92 12.60 2.62 3.22
C GLU A 92 13.05 2.53 1.76
N LYS A 93 13.08 1.31 1.20
CA LYS A 93 13.50 1.09 -0.19
C LYS A 93 12.47 1.59 -1.22
N MET A 94 11.17 1.53 -0.92
CA MET A 94 10.16 2.07 -1.83
C MET A 94 10.14 3.59 -1.81
N LEU A 95 10.19 4.18 -0.61
CA LEU A 95 10.18 5.62 -0.46
C LEU A 95 11.40 6.27 -1.12
N SER A 96 12.58 5.64 -1.07
CA SER A 96 13.75 6.18 -1.79
C SER A 96 13.49 6.28 -3.29
N VAL A 97 12.88 5.27 -3.91
CA VAL A 97 12.56 5.28 -5.35
C VAL A 97 11.53 6.36 -5.70
N PHE A 98 10.49 6.53 -4.87
CA PHE A 98 9.46 7.55 -5.14
C PHE A 98 9.97 8.97 -4.91
N LEU A 99 10.76 9.20 -3.86
CA LEU A 99 11.31 10.53 -3.54
C LEU A 99 12.39 10.95 -4.54
N GLU A 100 13.18 10.01 -5.07
CA GLU A 100 14.16 10.30 -6.13
C GLU A 100 13.48 10.65 -7.47
N SER A 101 12.30 10.09 -7.75
CA SER A 101 11.60 10.32 -9.02
C SER A 101 10.89 11.67 -9.12
N GLU A 102 10.35 12.21 -8.01
CA GLU A 102 9.64 13.51 -8.04
C GLU A 102 10.60 14.71 -7.99
N GLY A 103 11.88 14.51 -7.62
CA GLY A 103 12.91 15.54 -7.68
C GLY A 103 13.46 15.83 -9.08
N GLN A 104 13.03 15.11 -10.12
CA GLN A 104 13.48 15.30 -11.51
C GLN A 104 12.47 16.02 -12.41
N ASP A 105 11.24 16.27 -11.93
CA ASP A 105 10.19 16.97 -12.69
C ASP A 105 10.17 18.50 -12.43
N GLU A 106 11.14 19.04 -11.68
CA GLU A 106 11.34 20.48 -11.48
C GLU A 106 12.66 20.97 -12.15
N ILE A 107 12.76 20.90 -13.49
CA ILE A 107 13.74 21.67 -14.29
C ILE A 107 13.07 22.24 -15.54
#